data_AF-A0A250JR80-F1
#
_entry.id   AF-A0A250JR80-F1
#
_cell.length_a   1.000
_cell.length_b   1.000
_cell.length_c   1.000
_cell.angle_alpha   90.00
_cell.angle_beta   90.00
_cell.angle_gamma   90.00
#
_symmetry.space_group_name_H-M   'P 1'
#
loop_
_entity.id
_entity.type
_entity.pdbx_description
1 polymer ?
#
loop_
_entity_poly.entity_id
_entity_poly.type
_entity_poly.pdbx_seq_one_letter_code
_entity_poly.pdbx_strand_id
1 'polypeptide(L)' 'MQRDVKVFVLSSGSGGAPLPGPSFTVEASTLDGLLEAARVEIAARGQRVRAVSHTPTGLLAYVEGRP' A
#
# COMPACT_ATOMS: atom_id res chain seq x y z
N MET A 1 -11.68 -7.26 -11.03
CA MET A 1 -11.88 -7.64 -9.62
C MET A 1 -11.37 -6.51 -8.76
N GLN A 2 -12.13 -6.09 -7.76
CA GLN A 2 -11.81 -4.93 -6.93
C GLN A 2 -11.37 -5.35 -5.52
N ARG A 3 -10.34 -4.69 -4.97
CA ARG A 3 -9.87 -4.88 -3.59
C ARG A 3 -9.54 -3.56 -2.91
N ASP A 4 -9.84 -3.49 -1.62
CA ASP A 4 -9.37 -2.42 -0.75
C ASP A 4 -7.87 -2.57 -0.47
N VAL A 5 -7.16 -1.45 -0.43
CA VAL A 5 -5.76 -1.31 -0.07
C VAL A 5 -5.69 -0.51 1.21
N LYS A 6 -5.20 -1.14 2.28
CA LYS A 6 -4.87 -0.47 3.54
C LYS A 6 -3.41 -0.05 3.54
N VAL A 7 -3.15 1.25 3.66
CA VAL A 7 -1.79 1.80 3.65
C VAL A 7 -1.32 2.03 5.08
N PHE A 8 -0.08 1.67 5.36
CA PHE A 8 0.64 2.01 6.57
C PHE A 8 1.93 2.74 6.23
N VAL A 9 2.18 3.86 6.90
CA VAL A 9 3.36 4.69 6.70
C VAL A 9 4.42 4.28 7.73
N LEU A 10 5.60 3.90 7.26
CA LEU A 10 6.73 3.60 8.12
C LEU A 10 7.39 4.90 8.57
N SER A 11 7.57 5.07 9.87
CA SER A 11 8.35 6.18 10.42
C SER A 11 9.82 6.06 10.00
N SER A 12 10.43 7.19 9.65
CA SER A 12 11.83 7.28 9.22
C SER A 12 12.85 6.96 10.34
N GLY A 13 12.39 6.90 11.60
CA GLY A 13 13.20 6.56 12.77
C GLY A 13 13.13 5.08 13.17
N SER A 14 14.19 4.58 13.81
CA SER A 14 14.27 3.18 14.26
C SER A 14 13.28 2.90 15.40
N GLY A 15 12.20 2.17 15.10
CA GLY A 15 11.38 1.47 16.12
C GLY A 15 9.95 1.97 16.31
N GLY A 16 9.49 2.96 15.55
CA GLY A 16 8.08 3.39 15.59
C GLY A 16 7.15 2.38 14.91
N ALA A 17 5.99 2.10 15.53
CA ALA A 17 4.95 1.32 14.88
C ALA A 17 4.48 2.02 13.58
N PRO A 18 4.18 1.28 12.50
CA PRO A 18 3.62 1.87 11.29
C PRO A 18 2.33 2.65 11.58
N LEU A 19 2.23 3.86 11.04
CA LEU A 19 1.05 4.70 11.22
C LEU A 19 0.01 4.42 10.14
N PRO A 20 -1.30 4.43 10.45
CA PRO A 20 -2.33 4.25 9.43
C PRO A 20 -2.29 5.40 8.42
N GLY A 21 -2.32 5.06 7.14
CA GLY A 21 -2.40 5.98 6.01
C GLY A 21 -3.76 5.92 5.30
N PRO A 22 -3.95 6.72 4.24
CA PRO A 22 -5.19 6.72 3.47
C PRO A 22 -5.40 5.38 2.76
N SER A 23 -6.55 4.76 2.98
CA SER A 23 -6.96 3.55 2.26
C SER A 23 -7.62 3.90 0.92
N PHE A 24 -7.62 2.98 -0.03
CA PHE A 24 -8.21 3.16 -1.36
C PHE A 24 -8.53 1.83 -2.03
N THR A 25 -9.23 1.85 -3.15
CA THR A 25 -9.55 0.64 -3.93
C THR A 25 -8.73 0.54 -5.19
N VAL A 26 -8.33 -0.67 -5.58
CA VAL A 26 -7.77 -0.96 -6.90
C VAL A 26 -8.56 -2.06 -7.58
N GLU A 27 -8.53 -2.03 -8.91
CA GLU A 27 -9.12 -3.08 -9.75
C GLU A 27 -8.08 -3.66 -10.71
N ALA A 28 -8.09 -4.98 -10.84
CA ALA A 28 -7.33 -5.70 -11.86
C ALA A 28 -8.04 -7.01 -12.25
N SER A 29 -7.61 -7.64 -13.34
CA SER A 29 -8.12 -8.94 -13.79
C SER A 29 -7.46 -10.14 -13.09
N THR A 30 -6.28 -9.94 -12.48
CA THR A 30 -5.47 -10.99 -11.83
C THR A 30 -5.01 -10.56 -10.44
N LEU A 31 -4.58 -11.52 -9.61
CA LEU A 31 -4.02 -11.23 -8.27
C LEU A 31 -2.74 -10.39 -8.36
N ASP A 32 -1.80 -10.79 -9.22
CA ASP A 32 -0.57 -10.02 -9.45
C ASP A 32 -0.89 -8.62 -9.99
N GLY A 33 -1.90 -8.50 -10.86
CA GLY A 33 -2.37 -7.21 -11.37
C GLY A 33 -2.88 -6.28 -10.27
N LEU A 34 -3.44 -6.81 -9.17
CA LEU A 34 -3.83 -5.99 -8.01
C LEU A 34 -2.61 -5.41 -7.29
N LEU A 35 -1.53 -6.18 -7.17
CA LEU A 35 -0.28 -5.70 -6.55
C LEU A 35 0.33 -4.57 -7.38
N GLU A 36 0.39 -4.75 -8.70
CA GLU A 36 0.90 -3.73 -9.61
C GLU A 36 0.02 -2.48 -9.63
N ALA A 37 -1.31 -2.64 -9.69
CA ALA A 37 -2.25 -1.50 -9.61
C ALA A 37 -2.09 -0.71 -8.30
N ALA A 38 -1.91 -1.41 -7.16
CA ALA A 38 -1.64 -0.75 -5.88
C ALA A 38 -0.30 0.01 -5.88
N ARG A 39 0.77 -0.57 -6.46
CA ARG A 39 2.07 0.12 -6.56
C ARG A 39 1.98 1.38 -7.40
N VAL A 40 1.30 1.32 -8.55
CA VAL A 40 1.10 2.46 -9.45
C VAL A 40 0.33 3.58 -8.76
N GLU A 41 -0.79 3.26 -8.09
CA GLU A 41 -1.61 4.24 -7.38
C GLU A 41 -0.85 4.89 -6.21
N ILE A 42 -0.06 4.12 -5.44
CA ILE A 42 0.77 4.67 -4.37
C ILE A 42 1.84 5.61 -4.93
N ALA A 43 2.48 5.23 -6.04
CA ALA A 43 3.47 6.07 -6.71
C ALA A 43 2.84 7.37 -7.26
N ALA A 44 1.62 7.30 -7.81
CA ALA A 44 0.88 8.48 -8.28
C ALA A 44 0.56 9.46 -7.14
N ARG A 45 0.44 8.98 -5.90
CA ARG A 45 0.29 9.80 -4.68
C ARG A 45 1.60 10.38 -4.16
N GLY A 46 2.71 10.16 -4.87
CA GLY A 46 4.04 10.62 -4.47
C GLY A 46 4.58 9.92 -3.22
N GLN A 47 4.13 8.69 -2.97
CA GLN A 47 4.63 7.85 -1.87
C GLN A 47 5.52 6.74 -2.41
N ARG A 48 6.55 6.37 -1.65
CA ARG A 48 7.47 5.28 -2.03
C ARG A 48 7.03 3.99 -1.37
N VAL A 49 6.74 2.98 -2.19
CA VAL A 49 6.31 1.64 -1.74
C VAL A 49 7.50 0.90 -1.14
N ARG A 50 7.31 0.31 0.05
CA ARG A 50 8.23 -0.66 0.66
C ARG A 50 7.79 -2.08 0.42
N ALA A 51 6.52 -2.36 0.64
CA ALA A 51 5.94 -3.69 0.47
C ALA A 51 4.44 -3.56 0.17
N VAL A 52 3.92 -4.51 -0.62
CA VAL A 52 2.50 -4.71 -0.84
C VAL A 52 2.25 -6.21 -0.74
N SER A 53 1.24 -6.62 0.01
CA SER A 53 0.88 -8.03 0.19
C SER A 53 -0.63 -8.25 0.14
N HIS A 54 -1.00 -9.46 -0.28
CA HIS A 54 -2.37 -9.94 -0.14
C HIS A 54 -2.67 -10.28 1.32
N THR A 55 -3.90 -9.99 1.71
CA THR A 55 -4.48 -10.37 2.99
C THR A 55 -5.86 -10.98 2.74
N PRO A 56 -6.45 -11.70 3.72
CA PRO A 56 -7.81 -12.22 3.57
C PRO A 56 -8.89 -11.15 3.31
N THR A 57 -8.62 -9.88 3.65
CA THR A 57 -9.58 -8.77 3.54
C THR A 57 -9.27 -7.78 2.41
N GLY A 58 -8.20 -8.00 1.63
CA GLY A 58 -7.76 -7.04 0.61
C GLY A 58 -6.24 -7.01 0.48
N LEU A 59 -5.70 -5.85 0.13
CA LEU A 59 -4.27 -5.57 0.09
C LEU A 59 -3.83 -4.76 1.30
N LEU A 60 -2.58 -4.98 1.70
CA LEU A 60 -1.90 -4.17 2.69
C LEU A 60 -0.62 -3.64 2.07
N ALA A 61 -0.38 -2.34 2.22
CA ALA A 61 0.77 -1.65 1.67
C ALA A 61 1.53 -0.91 2.78
N TYR A 62 2.85 -1.07 2.79
CA TYR A 62 3.76 -0.26 3.60
C TYR A 62 4.46 0.75 2.70
N VAL A 63 4.48 2.02 3.11
CA VAL A 63 5.13 3.11 2.38
C VAL A 63 6.13 3.83 3.26
N GLU A 64 7.13 4.46 2.66
CA GLU A 64 8.09 5.30 3.39
C GLU A 64 7.41 6.57 3.89
N GLY A 65 7.63 6.91 5.16
CA GLY A 65 7.37 8.24 5.69
C GLY A 65 8.28 9.25 5.02
N ARG A 66 7.77 10.47 4.82
CA ARG A 66 8.64 11.56 4.38
C ARG A 66 9.62 11.90 5.52
N PRO A 67 10.90 12.22 5.19
CA PRO A 67 11.84 12.73 6.17
C PRO A 67 11.38 14.07 6.74
#